data_AF-A0AAW2ZBN1-F1
#
_entry.id   AF-A0AAW2ZBN1-F1
#
_cell.length_a   1.000
_cell.length_b   1.000
_cell.length_c   1.000
_cell.angle_alpha   90.00
_cell.angle_beta   90.00
_cell.angle_gamma   90.00
#
_symmetry.space_group_name_H-M   'P 1'
#
loop_
_entity.id
_entity.type
_entity.pdbx_description
1 polymer ?
#
loop_
_entity_poly.entity_id
_entity_poly.type
_entity_poly.pdbx_seq_one_letter_code
_entity_poly.pdbx_strand_id
1 'polypeptide(L)' 'MLTSEEKEIRDQVRQYCQEKLLPRVTEGSRTETFDKNIMKEFGELGVLGSTVQGYGCAGANYVTYGLIAREVERVD' A
#
# COMPACT_ATOMS: atom_id res chain seq x y z
N MET A 1 -13.23 1.09 -17.16
CA MET A 1 -12.69 2.34 -16.58
C MET A 1 -12.69 2.20 -15.06
N LEU A 2 -11.77 2.86 -14.36
CA LEU A 2 -11.75 2.92 -12.89
C LEU A 2 -12.68 4.02 -12.37
N THR A 3 -13.29 3.80 -11.22
CA THR A 3 -14.07 4.82 -10.50
C THR A 3 -13.15 5.93 -9.96
N SER A 4 -13.75 7.06 -9.55
CA SER A 4 -12.98 8.16 -8.93
C SER A 4 -12.34 7.73 -7.62
N GLU A 5 -13.06 6.97 -6.80
CA GLU A 5 -12.58 6.42 -5.53
C GLU A 5 -11.41 5.45 -5.74
N GLU A 6 -11.52 4.52 -6.71
CA GLU A 6 -10.45 3.60 -7.06
C GLU A 6 -9.18 4.34 -7.53
N LYS A 7 -9.33 5.43 -8.28
CA LYS A 7 -8.20 6.27 -8.71
C LYS A 7 -7.57 6.99 -7.52
N GLU A 8 -8.40 7.54 -6.63
CA GLU A 8 -7.93 8.27 -5.46
C GLU A 8 -7.12 7.37 -4.53
N ILE A 9 -7.64 6.17 -4.20
CA ILE A 9 -6.93 5.18 -3.39
C ILE A 9 -5.62 4.78 -4.07
N ARG A 10 -5.64 4.49 -5.38
CA ARG A 10 -4.43 4.19 -6.15
C ARG A 10 -3.39 5.31 -6.03
N ASP A 11 -3.81 6.57 -6.19
CA ASP A 11 -2.91 7.71 -6.20
C ASP A 11 -2.32 7.99 -4.80
N GLN A 12 -3.09 7.79 -3.73
CA GLN A 12 -2.59 7.86 -2.36
C GLN A 12 -1.55 6.78 -2.07
N VAL A 13 -1.82 5.52 -2.45
CA VAL A 13 -0.88 4.41 -2.26
C VAL A 13 0.37 4.62 -3.09
N ARG A 14 0.22 5.05 -4.34
CA ARG A 14 1.36 5.40 -5.20
C ARG A 14 2.23 6.46 -4.55
N GLN A 15 1.64 7.54 -4.03
CA GLN A 15 2.40 8.61 -3.40
C GLN A 15 3.22 8.09 -2.22
N TYR A 16 2.59 7.31 -1.33
CA TYR A 16 3.29 6.66 -0.22
C TYR A 16 4.45 5.79 -0.73
N CYS A 17 4.21 4.94 -1.73
CA CYS A 17 5.22 4.03 -2.25
C CYS A 17 6.42 4.79 -2.83
N GLN A 18 6.19 5.89 -3.56
CA GLN A 18 7.27 6.69 -4.15
C GLN A 18 8.05 7.51 -3.11
N GLU A 19 7.35 8.14 -2.17
CA GLU A 19 7.98 9.07 -1.22
C GLU A 19 8.61 8.35 -0.01
N LYS A 20 8.01 7.24 0.41
CA LYS A 20 8.35 6.59 1.69
C LYS A 20 8.87 5.17 1.55
N LEU A 21 8.28 4.34 0.68
CA LEU A 21 8.70 2.93 0.54
C LEU A 21 10.00 2.80 -0.27
N LEU A 22 10.08 3.46 -1.43
CA LEU A 22 11.21 3.38 -2.37
C LEU A 22 12.59 3.65 -1.73
N PRO A 23 12.81 4.73 -0.96
CA PRO A 23 14.11 4.95 -0.32
C PRO A 23 14.45 3.86 0.72
N ARG A 24 13.44 3.35 1.43
CA ARG A 24 13.63 2.34 2.49
C ARG A 24 13.92 0.95 1.93
N VAL A 25 13.22 0.53 0.87
CA VAL A 25 13.50 -0.76 0.23
C VAL A 25 14.88 -0.78 -0.42
N THR A 26 15.32 0.33 -1.00
CA THR A 26 16.66 0.41 -1.63
C THR A 26 17.77 0.11 -0.61
N GLU A 27 17.66 0.67 0.60
CA GLU A 27 18.61 0.41 1.68
C GLU A 27 18.40 -0.96 2.34
N GLY A 28 17.14 -1.33 2.58
CA GLY A 28 16.77 -2.62 3.17
C GLY A 28 17.24 -3.81 2.35
N SER A 29 17.11 -3.74 1.02
CA SER A 29 17.61 -4.76 0.09
C SER A 29 19.13 -4.90 0.14
N ARG A 30 19.87 -3.79 0.27
CA ARG A 30 21.34 -3.80 0.37
C ARG A 30 21.87 -4.36 1.69
N THR A 31 21.12 -4.13 2.76
CA THR A 31 21.54 -4.47 4.14
C THR A 31 20.84 -5.71 4.68
N GLU A 32 19.94 -6.31 3.90
CA GLU A 32 19.05 -7.39 4.32
C GLU A 32 18.24 -7.04 5.59
N THR A 33 17.84 -5.78 5.71
CA THR A 33 17.04 -5.29 6.84
C THR A 33 15.65 -4.86 6.43
N PHE A 34 14.68 -5.05 7.34
CA PHE A 34 13.30 -4.64 7.13
C PHE A 34 12.86 -3.64 8.20
N ASP A 35 12.46 -2.44 7.77
CA ASP A 35 11.89 -1.43 8.66
C ASP A 35 10.44 -1.80 9.02
N LYS A 36 10.25 -2.26 10.26
CA LYS A 36 8.93 -2.66 10.78
C LYS A 36 7.91 -1.51 10.82
N ASN A 37 8.34 -0.25 10.75
CA ASN A 37 7.40 0.88 10.70
C ASN A 37 6.61 0.92 9.40
N ILE A 38 7.12 0.32 8.31
CA ILE A 38 6.39 0.17 7.04
C ILE A 38 5.04 -0.51 7.28
N MET A 39 5.00 -1.56 8.12
CA MET A 39 3.75 -2.27 8.41
C MET A 39 2.77 -1.43 9.23
N LYS A 40 3.25 -0.54 10.10
CA LYS A 40 2.39 0.37 10.85
C LYS A 40 1.79 1.43 9.93
N GLU A 41 2.64 2.03 9.09
CA GLU A 41 2.23 3.01 8.09
C GLU A 41 1.21 2.40 7.09
N PHE A 42 1.41 1.15 6.67
CA PHE A 42 0.44 0.41 5.86
C PHE A 42 -0.89 0.14 6.58
N GLY A 43 -0.86 -0.10 7.90
CA GLY A 43 -2.06 -0.20 8.71
C GLY A 43 -2.83 1.12 8.76
N GLU A 44 -2.13 2.24 8.95
CA GLU A 44 -2.71 3.59 8.94
C GLU A 44 -3.31 3.97 7.58
N LEU A 45 -2.69 3.52 6.48
CA LEU A 45 -3.20 3.72 5.11
C LEU A 45 -4.40 2.80 4.78
N GLY A 46 -4.72 1.83 5.63
CA GLY A 46 -5.84 0.90 5.42
C GLY A 46 -5.61 -0.15 4.33
N VAL A 47 -4.36 -0.39 3.93
CA VAL A 47 -4.03 -1.35 2.87
C VAL A 47 -3.88 -2.79 3.37
N LEU A 48 -3.72 -2.99 4.68
CA LEU A 48 -3.63 -4.31 5.28
C LEU A 48 -5.03 -4.91 5.48
N GLY A 49 -5.22 -6.13 4.97
CA GLY A 49 -6.52 -6.80 5.03
C GLY A 49 -7.62 -5.98 4.32
N SER A 50 -7.27 -5.25 3.26
CA SER A 50 -8.15 -4.24 2.67
C SER A 50 -9.51 -4.78 2.23
N THR A 51 -9.63 -6.07 1.89
CA THR A 51 -10.89 -6.72 1.48
C THR A 51 -11.76 -7.21 2.64
N VAL A 52 -11.25 -7.21 3.87
CA VAL A 52 -11.97 -7.67 5.06
C VAL A 52 -13.02 -6.63 5.44
N GLN A 53 -14.24 -7.10 5.71
CA GLN A 53 -15.35 -6.28 6.18
C GLN A 53 -15.39 -6.29 7.72
N GLY A 54 -15.57 -5.12 8.33
CA GLY A 54 -15.56 -4.96 9.78
C GLY A 54 -14.15 -4.91 10.39
N TYR A 55 -14.05 -5.06 11.71
CA TYR A 55 -12.77 -5.13 12.45
C TYR A 55 -11.82 -3.91 12.29
N GLY A 56 -12.32 -2.78 11.78
CA GLY A 56 -11.49 -1.62 11.45
C GLY A 56 -10.77 -1.71 10.10
N CYS A 57 -11.10 -2.70 9.26
CA CYS A 57 -10.56 -2.86 7.91
C CYS A 57 -11.34 -2.03 6.88
N ALA A 58 -10.69 -1.72 5.76
CA ALA A 58 -11.23 -0.81 4.74
C ALA A 58 -12.45 -1.33 3.97
N GLY A 59 -12.71 -2.65 3.96
CA GLY A 59 -13.84 -3.23 3.22
C GLY A 59 -13.80 -2.99 1.70
N ALA A 60 -12.60 -2.82 1.15
CA ALA A 60 -12.34 -2.50 -0.25
C ALA A 60 -12.75 -3.63 -1.20
N ASN A 61 -13.16 -3.24 -2.40
CA ASN A 61 -13.46 -4.19 -3.48
C ASN A 61 -12.17 -4.82 -4.06
N TYR A 62 -12.33 -5.85 -4.89
CA TYR A 62 -11.19 -6.56 -5.49
C TYR A 62 -10.39 -5.73 -6.52
N VAL A 63 -11.00 -4.73 -7.16
CA VAL A 63 -10.30 -3.82 -8.07
C VAL A 63 -9.35 -2.94 -7.27
N THR A 64 -9.84 -2.31 -6.21
CA THR A 64 -9.05 -1.50 -5.28
C THR A 64 -7.92 -2.33 -4.66
N TYR A 65 -8.19 -3.56 -4.23
CA TYR A 65 -7.14 -4.47 -3.76
C TYR A 65 -6.03 -4.68 -4.82
N GLY A 66 -6.41 -4.97 -6.06
CA GLY A 66 -5.45 -5.14 -7.15
C GLY A 66 -4.66 -3.86 -7.46
N LEU A 67 -5.29 -2.69 -7.33
CA LEU A 67 -4.61 -1.40 -7.50
C LEU A 67 -3.61 -1.14 -6.38
N ILE A 68 -3.97 -1.42 -5.12
CA ILE A 68 -3.07 -1.32 -3.97
C ILE A 68 -1.84 -2.22 -4.20
N ALA A 69 -2.07 -3.51 -4.46
CA ALA A 69 -0.99 -4.48 -4.68
C ALA A 69 -0.07 -4.04 -5.82
N ARG A 70 -0.64 -3.59 -6.95
CA ARG A 70 0.12 -3.11 -8.11
C ARG A 70 1.01 -1.90 -7.82
N GLU A 71 0.59 -0.98 -6.95
CA GLU A 71 1.41 0.19 -6.62
C GLU A 71 2.51 -0.14 -5.60
N VAL A 72 2.28 -1.12 -4.70
CA VAL A 72 3.30 -1.65 -3.78
C VAL A 72 4.35 -2.47 -4.54
N GLU A 73 3.92 -3.46 -5.32
CA GLU A 73 4.80 -4.35 -6.12
C GLU A 73 5.55 -3.63 -7.25
N ARG A 74 5.15 -2.40 -7.58
CA ARG A 74 5.91 -1.55 -8.49
C ARG A 74 7.24 -1.08 -7.88
N VAL A 75 7.36 -1.11 -6.56
CA VAL A 75 8.51 -0.61 -5.80
C VAL A 75 9.36 -1.75 -5.22
N ASP A 76 8.73 -2.79 -4.67
CA ASP A 76 9.38 -4.00 -4.10
C ASP A 76 8.55 -5.24 -4.42
#